data_AF-A0A418M7G2-F1
#
_entry.id   AF-A0A418M7G2-F1
#
_cell.length_a   1.000
_cell.length_b   1.000
_cell.length_c   1.000
_cell.angle_alpha   90.00
_cell.angle_beta   90.00
_cell.angle_gamma   90.00
#
_symmetry.space_group_name_H-M   'P 1'
#
loop_
_entity.id
_entity.type
_entity.pdbx_description
1 polymer ?
#
loop_
_entity_poly.entity_id
_entity_poly.type
_entity_poly.pdbx_seq_one_letter_code
_entity_poly.pdbx_strand_id
1 'polypeptide(L)'
;MLSRYFSRRVLQLVLGIIWLLDGLLQLKPAMFTVAFVQQVILPMAQSQPSWVSVPIIDVASWITPHIAAWGVVFAAVQLVLGLALILNILPKTTLLTSFAWSLIVWWFGEGLGQLWTGQAIALTGAPGSVVLYVILGIAVWPGKLGNRNQWSAGGLQVARWAFAVVWMMDGLLQFQKAFLSSKGLAGSVQPQGLAQWVGHLGPTLSITLGGIQLGIGLWLAVGRKLLVPLVGSMILSFLYWWSGQGFGQIFTPLATDFNSGLLYILLALGLLPLCDCRGQRFRKLHPMEVES
;
A
#
# COMPACT_ATOMS: atom_id res chain seq x y z
N MET A 1 12.57 -16.94 14.35
CA MET A 1 11.39 -17.46 15.09
C MET A 1 10.08 -16.95 14.49
N LEU A 2 9.92 -15.65 14.21
CA LEU A 2 8.72 -15.06 13.59
C LEU A 2 8.33 -15.63 12.22
N SER A 3 9.29 -16.02 11.37
CA SER A 3 9.02 -16.57 10.04
C SER A 3 8.33 -17.94 10.01
N ARG A 4 8.37 -18.69 11.12
CA ARG A 4 7.70 -20.00 11.21
C ARG A 4 6.17 -19.88 11.24
N TYR A 5 5.65 -18.74 11.70
CA TYR A 5 4.21 -18.49 11.78
C TYR A 5 3.68 -17.69 10.58
N PHE A 6 4.54 -16.95 9.88
CA PHE A 6 4.16 -16.11 8.75
C PHE A 6 4.46 -16.79 7.40
N SER A 7 3.52 -17.62 6.95
CA SER A 7 3.62 -18.33 5.67
C SER A 7 3.08 -17.50 4.51
N ARG A 8 3.46 -17.87 3.27
CA ARG A 8 2.90 -17.27 2.04
C ARG A 8 1.37 -17.36 2.02
N ARG A 9 0.82 -18.46 2.53
CA ARG A 9 -0.62 -18.67 2.60
C ARG A 9 -1.29 -17.72 3.59
N VAL A 10 -0.69 -17.48 4.75
CA VAL A 10 -1.19 -16.52 5.74
C VAL A 10 -1.24 -15.12 5.13
N LEU A 11 -0.18 -14.67 4.44
CA LEU A 11 -0.20 -13.35 3.79
C LEU A 11 -1.24 -13.27 2.67
N GLN A 12 -1.46 -14.34 1.88
CA GLN A 12 -2.55 -14.38 0.90
C GLN A 12 -3.92 -14.29 1.56
N LEU A 13 -4.13 -14.97 2.70
CA LEU A 13 -5.38 -14.88 3.46
C LEU A 13 -5.62 -13.45 3.94
N VAL A 14 -4.59 -12.79 4.49
CA VAL A 14 -4.68 -11.38 4.90
C VAL A 14 -5.02 -10.48 3.72
N LEU A 15 -4.35 -10.64 2.57
CA LEU A 15 -4.68 -9.88 1.36
C LEU A 15 -6.13 -10.11 0.90
N GLY A 16 -6.62 -11.35 0.98
CA GLY A 16 -8.02 -11.67 0.67
C GLY A 16 -9.01 -11.07 1.68
N ILE A 17 -8.67 -11.05 2.96
CA ILE A 17 -9.47 -10.41 4.00
C ILE A 17 -9.56 -8.91 3.74
N ILE A 18 -8.47 -8.26 3.38
CA ILE A 18 -8.47 -6.82 3.08
C ILE A 18 -9.40 -6.53 1.89
N TRP A 19 -9.25 -7.23 0.76
CA TRP A 19 -10.19 -7.11 -0.37
C TRP A 19 -11.66 -7.31 0.04
N LEU A 20 -11.92 -8.27 0.92
CA LEU A 20 -13.28 -8.52 1.42
C LEU A 20 -13.78 -7.36 2.27
N LEU A 21 -12.94 -6.82 3.16
CA LEU A 21 -13.29 -5.69 4.01
C LEU A 21 -13.51 -4.42 3.17
N ASP A 22 -12.70 -4.17 2.15
CA ASP A 22 -12.91 -3.04 1.22
C ASP A 22 -14.25 -3.17 0.49
N GLY A 23 -14.58 -4.39 0.03
CA GLY A 23 -15.90 -4.69 -0.53
C GLY A 23 -17.05 -4.43 0.45
N LEU A 24 -16.88 -4.73 1.74
CA LEU A 24 -17.87 -4.42 2.78
C LEU A 24 -17.96 -2.91 3.08
N LEU A 25 -16.83 -2.20 3.06
CA LEU A 25 -16.80 -0.73 3.17
C LEU A 25 -17.56 -0.09 2.00
N GLN A 26 -17.42 -0.65 0.80
CA GLN A 26 -18.13 -0.20 -0.39
C GLN A 26 -19.66 -0.41 -0.31
N LEU A 27 -20.14 -1.30 0.56
CA LEU A 27 -21.57 -1.53 0.81
C LEU A 27 -22.19 -0.55 1.82
N LYS A 28 -21.43 0.42 2.36
CA LYS A 28 -22.00 1.45 3.23
C LYS A 28 -23.09 2.26 2.50
N PRO A 29 -24.19 2.63 3.16
CA PRO A 29 -25.28 3.36 2.51
C PRO A 29 -24.85 4.65 1.79
N ALA A 30 -23.88 5.39 2.33
CA ALA A 30 -23.38 6.63 1.73
C ALA A 30 -22.68 6.39 0.37
N MET A 31 -22.10 5.20 0.14
CA MET A 31 -21.45 4.82 -1.12
C MET A 31 -22.44 4.71 -2.29
N PHE A 32 -23.73 4.55 -1.99
CA PHE A 32 -24.81 4.45 -2.97
C PHE A 32 -25.48 5.80 -3.27
N THR A 33 -24.86 6.90 -2.86
CA THR A 33 -25.39 8.27 -3.02
C THR A 33 -24.44 9.14 -3.83
N VAL A 34 -24.91 10.31 -4.26
CA VAL A 34 -24.08 11.32 -4.95
C VAL A 34 -22.88 11.76 -4.10
N ALA A 35 -22.92 11.57 -2.77
CA ALA A 35 -21.79 11.86 -1.90
C ALA A 35 -20.54 11.03 -2.26
N PHE A 36 -20.69 9.77 -2.70
CA PHE A 36 -19.58 8.97 -3.21
C PHE A 36 -18.88 9.66 -4.39
N VAL A 37 -19.65 10.14 -5.36
CA VAL A 37 -19.08 10.82 -6.53
C VAL A 37 -18.44 12.15 -6.13
N GLN A 38 -19.12 12.96 -5.33
CA GLN A 38 -18.67 14.32 -5.00
C GLN A 38 -17.53 14.38 -3.99
N GLN A 39 -17.43 13.40 -3.08
CA GLN A 39 -16.49 13.44 -1.95
C GLN A 39 -15.42 12.34 -2.02
N VAL A 40 -15.59 11.33 -2.88
CA VAL A 40 -14.56 10.28 -3.08
C VAL A 40 -13.95 10.38 -4.48
N ILE A 41 -14.77 10.37 -5.55
CA ILE A 41 -14.24 10.29 -6.93
C ILE A 41 -13.75 11.64 -7.45
N LEU A 42 -14.61 12.67 -7.50
CA LEU A 42 -14.26 13.97 -8.09
C LEU A 42 -13.09 14.69 -7.39
N PRO A 43 -12.88 14.58 -6.06
CA PRO A 43 -11.70 15.15 -5.43
C PRO A 43 -10.39 14.59 -5.98
N MET A 44 -10.37 13.36 -6.49
CA MET A 44 -9.15 12.76 -7.06
C MET A 44 -8.70 13.39 -8.38
N ALA A 45 -9.57 14.17 -9.03
CA ALA A 45 -9.27 14.92 -10.24
C ALA A 45 -8.71 16.33 -9.95
N GLN A 46 -8.78 16.82 -8.71
CA GLN A 46 -8.39 18.18 -8.37
C GLN A 46 -6.88 18.38 -8.45
N SER A 47 -6.45 19.53 -8.98
CA SER A 47 -5.02 19.89 -9.11
C SER A 47 -4.17 18.90 -9.92
N GLN A 48 -4.82 18.06 -10.72
CA GLN A 48 -4.18 17.09 -11.61
C GLN A 48 -4.08 17.64 -13.04
N PRO A 49 -3.09 17.19 -13.83
CA PRO A 49 -3.04 17.52 -15.25
C PRO A 49 -4.25 16.93 -16.00
N SER A 50 -4.65 17.57 -17.11
CA SER A 50 -5.87 17.22 -17.86
C SER A 50 -5.96 15.76 -18.28
N TRP A 51 -4.82 15.13 -18.62
CA TRP A 51 -4.78 13.72 -19.02
C TRP A 51 -5.11 12.74 -17.86
N VAL A 52 -5.02 13.19 -16.60
CA VAL A 52 -5.47 12.45 -15.42
C VAL A 52 -6.87 12.88 -15.01
N SER A 53 -7.13 14.20 -14.94
CA SER A 53 -8.39 14.72 -14.40
C SER A 53 -9.59 14.47 -15.32
N VAL A 54 -9.44 14.63 -16.64
CA VAL A 54 -10.56 14.46 -17.59
C VAL A 54 -11.13 13.03 -17.54
N PRO A 55 -10.32 11.94 -17.63
CA PRO A 55 -10.85 10.58 -17.50
C PRO A 55 -11.58 10.32 -16.16
N ILE A 56 -11.12 10.90 -15.05
CA ILE A 56 -11.79 10.76 -13.75
C ILE A 56 -13.16 11.45 -13.76
N ILE A 57 -13.23 12.66 -14.32
CA ILE A 57 -14.47 13.43 -14.46
C ILE A 57 -15.45 12.71 -15.39
N ASP A 58 -14.97 12.14 -16.50
CA ASP A 58 -15.79 11.37 -17.45
C ASP A 58 -16.37 10.13 -16.76
N VAL A 59 -15.56 9.36 -16.03
CA VAL A 59 -16.04 8.20 -15.26
C VAL A 59 -17.04 8.62 -14.18
N ALA A 60 -16.81 9.74 -13.47
CA ALA A 60 -17.77 10.28 -12.51
C ALA A 60 -19.14 10.59 -13.17
N SER A 61 -19.13 11.13 -14.39
CA SER A 61 -20.35 11.40 -15.15
C SER A 61 -21.11 10.13 -15.56
N TRP A 62 -20.39 9.01 -15.78
CA TRP A 62 -21.00 7.71 -16.10
C TRP A 62 -21.54 6.99 -14.86
N ILE A 63 -20.89 7.19 -13.71
CA ILE A 63 -21.33 6.60 -12.44
C ILE A 63 -22.60 7.30 -11.93
N THR A 64 -22.67 8.63 -12.05
CA THR A 64 -23.71 9.47 -11.41
C THR A 64 -25.17 9.06 -11.73
N PRO A 65 -25.57 8.73 -12.97
CA PRO A 65 -26.94 8.32 -13.28
C PRO A 65 -27.31 6.95 -12.70
N HIS A 66 -26.31 6.11 -12.39
CA HIS A 66 -26.50 4.69 -12.04
C HIS A 66 -25.68 4.30 -10.81
N ILE A 67 -25.55 5.20 -9.82
CA ILE A 67 -24.68 5.01 -8.64
C ILE A 67 -24.99 3.69 -7.92
N ALA A 68 -26.27 3.33 -7.80
CA ALA A 68 -26.67 2.07 -7.18
C ALA A 68 -26.06 0.84 -7.88
N ALA A 69 -26.17 0.78 -9.21
CA ALA A 69 -25.66 -0.32 -10.00
C ALA A 69 -24.13 -0.39 -9.95
N TRP A 70 -23.45 0.75 -10.11
CA TRP A 70 -21.98 0.82 -10.03
C TRP A 70 -21.45 0.47 -8.64
N GLY A 71 -22.11 0.95 -7.57
CA GLY A 71 -21.77 0.60 -6.19
C GLY A 71 -21.83 -0.91 -5.96
N VAL A 72 -22.86 -1.59 -6.48
CA VAL A 72 -22.96 -3.06 -6.42
C VAL A 72 -21.81 -3.72 -7.18
N VAL A 73 -21.47 -3.25 -8.38
CA VAL A 73 -20.34 -3.79 -9.16
C VAL A 73 -19.02 -3.64 -8.40
N PHE A 74 -18.75 -2.44 -7.87
CA PHE A 74 -17.52 -2.15 -7.13
C PHE A 74 -17.38 -3.03 -5.89
N ALA A 75 -18.45 -3.18 -5.11
CA ALA A 75 -18.46 -4.08 -3.95
C ALA A 75 -18.30 -5.54 -4.37
N ALA A 76 -19.05 -5.99 -5.38
CA ALA A 76 -19.05 -7.39 -5.83
C ALA A 76 -17.67 -7.85 -6.32
N VAL A 77 -16.97 -7.03 -7.10
CA VAL A 77 -15.62 -7.36 -7.59
C VAL A 77 -14.67 -7.60 -6.40
N GLN A 78 -14.68 -6.70 -5.42
CA GLN A 78 -13.80 -6.76 -4.25
C GLN A 78 -14.13 -7.97 -3.35
N LEU A 79 -15.42 -8.21 -3.10
CA LEU A 79 -15.88 -9.38 -2.33
C LEU A 79 -15.50 -10.70 -3.01
N VAL A 80 -15.68 -10.79 -4.33
CA VAL A 80 -15.32 -11.99 -5.11
C VAL A 80 -13.81 -12.21 -5.11
N LEU A 81 -13.01 -11.16 -5.32
CA LEU A 81 -11.55 -11.24 -5.24
C LEU A 81 -11.09 -11.68 -3.85
N GLY A 82 -11.63 -11.07 -2.80
CA GLY A 82 -11.32 -11.40 -1.42
C GLY A 82 -11.64 -12.86 -1.09
N LEU A 83 -12.87 -13.30 -1.43
CA LEU A 83 -13.29 -14.68 -1.21
C LEU A 83 -12.48 -15.68 -2.04
N ALA A 84 -12.19 -15.39 -3.31
CA ALA A 84 -11.38 -16.26 -4.17
C ALA A 84 -9.94 -16.40 -3.63
N LEU A 85 -9.34 -15.32 -3.12
CA LEU A 85 -8.03 -15.38 -2.46
C LEU A 85 -8.09 -16.17 -1.15
N ILE A 86 -9.13 -15.96 -0.33
CA ILE A 86 -9.34 -16.69 0.93
C ILE A 86 -9.56 -18.18 0.68
N LEU A 87 -10.32 -18.55 -0.34
CA LEU A 87 -10.59 -19.95 -0.69
C LEU A 87 -9.50 -20.57 -1.58
N ASN A 88 -8.52 -19.77 -2.02
CA ASN A 88 -7.47 -20.18 -2.94
C ASN A 88 -8.00 -20.76 -4.27
N ILE A 89 -9.06 -20.15 -4.78
CA ILE A 89 -9.65 -20.47 -6.09
C ILE A 89 -8.76 -19.82 -7.16
N LEU A 90 -8.29 -20.64 -8.12
CA LEU A 90 -7.50 -20.20 -9.29
C LEU A 90 -6.46 -19.11 -8.95
N PRO A 91 -5.54 -19.32 -7.99
CA PRO A 91 -4.83 -18.23 -7.32
C PRO A 91 -4.00 -17.35 -8.25
N LYS A 92 -3.46 -17.87 -9.35
CA LYS A 92 -2.75 -17.04 -10.35
C LYS A 92 -3.72 -16.12 -11.10
N THR A 93 -4.84 -16.67 -11.57
CA THR A 93 -5.89 -15.90 -12.26
C THR A 93 -6.48 -14.87 -11.33
N THR A 94 -6.84 -15.25 -10.11
CA THR A 94 -7.38 -14.33 -9.09
C THR A 94 -6.41 -13.19 -8.79
N LEU A 95 -5.09 -13.46 -8.68
CA LEU A 95 -4.09 -12.40 -8.53
C LEU A 95 -4.02 -11.48 -9.76
N LEU A 96 -3.99 -12.04 -10.96
CA LEU A 96 -3.99 -11.24 -12.20
C LEU A 96 -5.25 -10.37 -12.31
N THR A 97 -6.42 -10.90 -11.98
CA THR A 97 -7.68 -10.14 -11.93
C THR A 97 -7.60 -9.04 -10.87
N SER A 98 -7.02 -9.33 -9.70
CA SER A 98 -6.81 -8.31 -8.66
C SER A 98 -5.87 -7.20 -9.14
N PHE A 99 -4.84 -7.51 -9.94
CA PHE A 99 -3.95 -6.50 -10.50
C PHE A 99 -4.64 -5.61 -11.53
N ALA A 100 -5.47 -6.21 -12.40
CA ALA A 100 -6.28 -5.45 -13.36
C ALA A 100 -7.26 -4.52 -12.63
N TRP A 101 -7.92 -5.01 -11.58
CA TRP A 101 -8.83 -4.21 -10.76
C TRP A 101 -8.09 -3.10 -10.00
N SER A 102 -6.95 -3.40 -9.38
CA SER A 102 -6.08 -2.40 -8.74
C SER A 102 -5.66 -1.31 -9.72
N LEU A 103 -5.38 -1.60 -10.99
CA LEU A 103 -5.04 -0.57 -11.99
C LEU A 103 -6.22 0.37 -12.27
N ILE A 104 -7.44 -0.15 -12.35
CA ILE A 104 -8.66 0.64 -12.53
C ILE A 104 -8.86 1.56 -11.31
N VAL A 105 -8.78 1.01 -10.11
CA VAL A 105 -8.93 1.80 -8.87
C VAL A 105 -7.82 2.83 -8.73
N TRP A 106 -6.57 2.47 -9.04
CA TRP A 106 -5.44 3.38 -8.92
C TRP A 106 -5.62 4.62 -9.78
N TRP A 107 -6.09 4.46 -11.01
CA TRP A 107 -6.34 5.59 -11.89
C TRP A 107 -7.60 6.36 -11.47
N PHE A 108 -8.75 5.70 -11.44
CA PHE A 108 -10.04 6.40 -11.35
C PHE A 108 -10.51 6.66 -9.91
N GLY A 109 -10.12 5.79 -8.97
CA GLY A 109 -10.50 5.88 -7.56
C GLY A 109 -9.47 6.59 -6.68
N GLU A 110 -8.19 6.57 -7.05
CA GLU A 110 -7.10 7.19 -6.26
C GLU A 110 -6.39 8.34 -7.01
N GLY A 111 -6.71 8.58 -8.28
CA GLY A 111 -6.09 9.63 -9.10
C GLY A 111 -4.59 9.45 -9.27
N LEU A 112 -4.15 8.21 -9.52
CA LEU A 112 -2.74 7.82 -9.59
C LEU A 112 -1.98 8.15 -8.30
N GLY A 113 -2.61 7.95 -7.14
CA GLY A 113 -2.03 8.27 -5.83
C GLY A 113 -1.73 9.74 -5.61
N GLN A 114 -2.38 10.62 -6.37
CA GLN A 114 -2.15 12.07 -6.38
C GLN A 114 -0.72 12.49 -6.78
N LEU A 115 0.06 11.60 -7.40
CA LEU A 115 1.49 11.80 -7.68
C LEU A 115 1.80 13.03 -8.54
N TRP A 116 0.84 13.52 -9.34
CA TRP A 116 1.01 14.66 -10.24
C TRP A 116 0.50 16.00 -9.69
N THR A 117 0.00 16.02 -8.45
CA THR A 117 -0.53 17.24 -7.82
C THR A 117 0.55 18.14 -7.20
N GLY A 118 1.74 17.60 -6.96
CA GLY A 118 2.75 18.26 -6.13
C GLY A 118 2.38 18.32 -4.64
N GLN A 119 1.44 17.46 -4.20
CA GLN A 119 0.97 17.35 -2.82
C GLN A 119 0.93 15.89 -2.31
N ALA A 120 1.51 14.95 -3.06
CA ALA A 120 1.53 13.53 -2.68
C ALA A 120 2.79 13.20 -1.89
N ILE A 121 2.63 12.52 -0.75
CA ILE A 121 3.68 11.91 0.06
C ILE A 121 3.13 10.64 0.73
N ALA A 122 3.99 9.73 1.20
CA ALA A 122 3.55 8.51 1.90
C ALA A 122 2.62 8.81 3.09
N LEU A 123 2.81 9.96 3.76
CA LEU A 123 1.95 10.41 4.86
C LEU A 123 0.49 10.59 4.42
N THR A 124 0.24 11.08 3.20
CA THR A 124 -1.10 11.28 2.64
C THR A 124 -1.63 10.07 1.87
N GLY A 125 -0.87 8.97 1.81
CA GLY A 125 -1.29 7.72 1.20
C GLY A 125 -0.64 7.41 -0.15
N ALA A 126 0.27 8.25 -0.66
CA ALA A 126 1.01 7.95 -1.89
C ALA A 126 1.79 6.61 -1.78
N PRO A 127 2.00 5.87 -2.88
CA PRO A 127 1.51 6.10 -4.25
C PRO A 127 0.05 5.68 -4.50
N GLY A 128 -0.72 5.45 -3.44
CA GLY A 128 -2.04 4.82 -3.52
C GLY A 128 -2.01 3.41 -2.91
N SER A 129 -3.10 3.03 -2.25
CA SER A 129 -3.17 1.81 -1.46
C SER A 129 -3.07 0.60 -2.39
N VAL A 130 -3.81 0.61 -3.51
CA VAL A 130 -3.91 -0.51 -4.45
C VAL A 130 -2.60 -0.86 -5.17
N VAL A 131 -1.64 0.07 -5.28
CA VAL A 131 -0.28 -0.24 -5.76
C VAL A 131 0.39 -1.24 -4.81
N LEU A 132 0.19 -1.10 -3.51
CA LEU A 132 0.73 -2.02 -2.50
C LEU A 132 -0.01 -3.37 -2.50
N TYR A 133 -1.29 -3.42 -2.88
CA TYR A 133 -2.00 -4.70 -3.10
C TYR A 133 -1.34 -5.48 -4.23
N VAL A 134 -0.95 -4.80 -5.32
CA VAL A 134 -0.22 -5.44 -6.43
C VAL A 134 1.11 -6.00 -5.94
N ILE A 135 1.90 -5.21 -5.22
CA ILE A 135 3.21 -5.64 -4.71
C ILE A 135 3.06 -6.81 -3.71
N LEU A 136 2.07 -6.75 -2.82
CA LEU A 136 1.72 -7.86 -1.92
C LEU A 136 1.31 -9.10 -2.71
N GLY A 137 0.49 -8.96 -3.75
CA GLY A 137 0.09 -10.05 -4.63
C GLY A 137 1.27 -10.70 -5.35
N ILE A 138 2.26 -9.91 -5.77
CA ILE A 138 3.53 -10.41 -6.32
C ILE A 138 4.33 -11.16 -5.25
N ALA A 139 4.39 -10.64 -4.02
CA ALA A 139 5.07 -11.30 -2.90
C ALA A 139 4.44 -12.66 -2.59
N VAL A 140 3.11 -12.75 -2.65
CA VAL A 140 2.36 -14.00 -2.47
C VAL A 140 2.15 -14.78 -3.76
N TRP A 141 2.90 -14.50 -4.83
CA TRP A 141 2.76 -15.26 -6.08
C TRP A 141 2.96 -16.77 -5.81
N PRO A 142 2.07 -17.66 -6.30
CA PRO A 142 2.16 -19.09 -6.02
C PRO A 142 3.51 -19.68 -6.45
N GLY A 143 4.14 -20.44 -5.55
CA GLY A 143 5.37 -21.20 -5.80
C GLY A 143 5.15 -22.43 -6.71
N LYS A 144 6.13 -23.35 -6.70
CA LYS A 144 6.03 -24.62 -7.46
C LYS A 144 4.82 -25.44 -6.97
N LEU A 145 4.19 -26.15 -7.91
CA LEU A 145 3.01 -26.99 -7.66
C LEU A 145 3.28 -27.97 -6.51
N GLY A 146 2.41 -27.99 -5.50
CA GLY A 146 2.45 -28.95 -4.39
C GLY A 146 2.49 -28.34 -2.98
N ASN A 147 3.03 -27.14 -2.78
CA ASN A 147 3.12 -26.51 -1.45
C ASN A 147 2.57 -25.08 -1.42
N ARG A 148 1.35 -24.92 -0.89
CA ARG A 148 0.65 -23.61 -0.79
C ARG A 148 1.32 -22.62 0.16
N ASN A 149 2.14 -23.11 1.09
CA ASN A 149 2.84 -22.31 2.09
C ASN A 149 4.21 -21.83 1.60
N GLN A 150 4.71 -22.39 0.50
CA GLN A 150 6.02 -22.06 -0.03
C GLN A 150 6.02 -20.70 -0.73
N TRP A 151 7.00 -19.87 -0.40
CA TRP A 151 7.25 -18.60 -1.06
C TRP A 151 7.89 -18.79 -2.44
N SER A 152 7.51 -17.95 -3.40
CA SER A 152 8.24 -17.79 -4.66
C SER A 152 9.46 -16.90 -4.42
N ALA A 153 10.68 -17.42 -4.61
CA ALA A 153 11.89 -16.62 -4.45
C ALA A 153 11.93 -15.43 -5.43
N GLY A 154 11.47 -15.64 -6.67
CA GLY A 154 11.32 -14.58 -7.66
C GLY A 154 10.28 -13.54 -7.24
N GLY A 155 9.11 -13.99 -6.76
CA GLY A 155 8.05 -13.10 -6.28
C GLY A 155 8.50 -12.20 -5.11
N LEU A 156 9.15 -12.79 -4.11
CA LEU A 156 9.73 -12.04 -2.99
C LEU A 156 10.80 -11.05 -3.43
N GLN A 157 11.67 -11.43 -4.38
CA GLN A 157 12.73 -10.53 -4.86
C GLN A 157 12.16 -9.36 -5.67
N VAL A 158 11.17 -9.60 -6.52
CA VAL A 158 10.47 -8.53 -7.26
C VAL A 158 9.72 -7.62 -6.29
N ALA A 159 8.99 -8.18 -5.33
CA ALA A 159 8.29 -7.41 -4.31
C ALA A 159 9.24 -6.55 -3.47
N ARG A 160 10.41 -7.09 -3.10
CA ARG A 160 11.48 -6.35 -2.42
C ARG A 160 11.97 -5.16 -3.25
N TRP A 161 12.23 -5.35 -4.54
CA TRP A 161 12.68 -4.27 -5.42
C TRP A 161 11.60 -3.22 -5.63
N ALA A 162 10.35 -3.64 -5.86
CA ALA A 162 9.22 -2.72 -5.96
C ALA A 162 9.05 -1.90 -4.67
N PHE A 163 9.15 -2.55 -3.51
CA PHE A 163 9.06 -1.86 -2.21
C PHE A 163 10.20 -0.86 -1.99
N ALA A 164 11.42 -1.21 -2.42
CA ALA A 164 12.55 -0.29 -2.41
C ALA A 164 12.30 0.93 -3.29
N VAL A 165 11.77 0.73 -4.51
CA VAL A 165 11.42 1.81 -5.44
C VAL A 165 10.35 2.72 -4.85
N VAL A 166 9.31 2.15 -4.24
CA VAL A 166 8.25 2.92 -3.59
C VAL A 166 8.83 3.79 -2.46
N TRP A 167 9.63 3.25 -1.54
CA TRP A 167 10.26 4.05 -0.49
C TRP A 167 11.20 5.13 -1.02
N MET A 168 11.93 4.85 -2.11
CA MET A 168 12.78 5.87 -2.73
C MET A 168 11.95 6.98 -3.37
N MET A 169 10.88 6.63 -4.08
CA MET A 169 9.93 7.60 -4.64
C MET A 169 9.33 8.44 -3.52
N ASP A 170 8.79 7.84 -2.46
CA ASP A 170 8.23 8.57 -1.32
C ASP A 170 9.25 9.56 -0.73
N GLY A 171 10.50 9.10 -0.59
CA GLY A 171 11.58 9.93 -0.10
C GLY A 171 11.85 11.14 -0.98
N LEU A 172 11.80 10.96 -2.32
CA LEU A 172 11.89 12.07 -3.28
C LEU A 172 10.68 13.00 -3.18
N LEU A 173 9.48 12.47 -2.96
CA LEU A 173 8.26 13.28 -2.84
C LEU A 173 8.31 14.24 -1.63
N GLN A 174 9.04 13.90 -0.56
CA GLN A 174 9.23 14.80 0.59
C GLN A 174 10.02 16.08 0.26
N PHE A 175 10.73 16.11 -0.87
CA PHE A 175 11.47 17.29 -1.33
C PHE A 175 10.66 18.20 -2.26
N GLN A 176 9.37 17.90 -2.48
CA GLN A 176 8.49 18.80 -3.21
C GLN A 176 8.36 20.15 -2.47
N LYS A 177 8.21 21.23 -3.25
CA LYS A 177 8.14 22.60 -2.72
C LYS A 177 7.05 22.78 -1.65
N ALA A 178 5.95 22.05 -1.76
CA ALA A 178 4.85 22.09 -0.79
C ALA A 178 5.34 21.75 0.63
N PHE A 179 6.18 20.71 0.78
CA PHE A 179 6.60 20.17 2.08
C PHE A 179 7.88 20.79 2.63
N LEU A 180 8.61 21.56 1.81
CA LEU A 180 9.74 22.39 2.25
C LEU A 180 9.30 23.72 2.89
N SER A 181 8.06 23.79 3.37
CA SER A 181 7.47 24.92 4.09
C SER A 181 6.90 24.47 5.44
N SER A 182 6.86 25.37 6.42
CA SER A 182 6.29 25.08 7.75
C SER A 182 4.83 24.62 7.69
N LYS A 183 4.05 25.09 6.72
CA LYS A 183 2.61 24.80 6.65
C LYS A 183 2.27 23.54 5.86
N GLY A 184 3.07 23.16 4.86
CA GLY A 184 2.73 22.05 3.97
C GLY A 184 2.65 20.71 4.68
N LEU A 185 3.72 20.33 5.38
CA LEU A 185 3.75 19.06 6.12
C LEU A 185 2.72 19.06 7.26
N ALA A 186 2.60 20.18 7.99
CA ALA A 186 1.62 20.32 9.07
C ALA A 186 0.17 20.14 8.58
N GLY A 187 -0.17 20.64 7.39
CA GLY A 187 -1.50 20.47 6.79
C GLY A 187 -1.85 19.02 6.43
N SER A 188 -0.86 18.13 6.36
CA SER A 188 -1.04 16.71 6.06
C SER A 188 -1.08 15.84 7.32
N VAL A 189 -1.06 16.45 8.51
CA VAL A 189 -0.98 15.75 9.80
C VAL A 189 -2.27 15.93 10.61
N GLN A 190 -2.65 14.87 11.30
CA GLN A 190 -3.70 14.73 12.28
C GLN A 190 -3.13 13.95 13.48
N PRO A 191 -3.54 14.20 14.74
CA PRO A 191 -4.47 15.23 15.23
C PRO A 191 -3.86 16.66 15.24
N GLN A 192 -4.70 17.68 15.42
CA GLN A 192 -4.31 19.09 15.30
C GLN A 192 -3.14 19.52 16.21
N GLY A 193 -3.04 18.98 17.42
CA GLY A 193 -1.91 19.27 18.32
C GLY A 193 -0.57 18.81 17.76
N LEU A 194 -0.53 17.64 17.10
CA LEU A 194 0.66 17.15 16.42
C LEU A 194 0.99 18.01 15.19
N ALA A 195 -0.02 18.42 14.43
CA ALA A 195 0.15 19.31 13.29
C ALA A 195 0.81 20.65 13.67
N GLN A 196 0.41 21.24 14.80
CA GLN A 196 1.03 22.48 15.32
C GLN A 196 2.52 22.27 15.63
N TRP A 197 2.87 21.17 16.31
CA TRP A 197 4.26 20.84 16.61
C TRP A 197 5.09 20.60 15.33
N VAL A 198 4.55 19.86 14.37
CA VAL A 198 5.18 19.65 13.05
C VAL A 198 5.39 20.98 12.33
N GLY A 199 4.46 21.93 12.46
CA GLY A 199 4.58 23.26 11.86
C GLY A 199 5.82 24.05 12.29
N HIS A 200 6.25 23.89 13.54
CA HIS A 200 7.47 24.54 14.05
C HIS A 200 8.76 24.00 13.42
N LEU A 201 8.74 22.76 12.93
CA LEU A 201 9.91 22.05 12.40
C LEU A 201 9.81 21.75 10.90
N GLY A 202 8.75 22.21 10.23
CA GLY A 202 8.25 21.68 8.95
C GLY A 202 9.32 21.28 7.92
N PRO A 203 10.12 22.21 7.39
CA PRO A 203 11.12 21.86 6.38
C PRO A 203 12.17 20.86 6.87
N THR A 204 12.65 21.02 8.11
CA THR A 204 13.63 20.12 8.72
C THR A 204 13.06 18.71 8.85
N LEU A 205 11.83 18.58 9.34
CA LEU A 205 11.14 17.28 9.42
C LEU A 205 10.94 16.66 8.04
N SER A 206 10.52 17.44 7.05
CA SER A 206 10.33 16.92 5.68
C SER A 206 11.64 16.36 5.11
N ILE A 207 12.74 17.10 5.24
CA ILE A 207 14.07 16.68 4.78
C ILE A 207 14.53 15.44 5.54
N THR A 208 14.37 15.40 6.87
CA THR A 208 14.75 14.24 7.69
C THR A 208 13.93 13.00 7.31
N LEU A 209 12.61 13.12 7.18
CA LEU A 209 11.74 12.02 6.76
C LEU A 209 12.09 11.56 5.34
N GLY A 210 12.32 12.47 4.40
CA GLY A 210 12.78 12.15 3.05
C GLY A 210 14.09 11.37 3.05
N GLY A 211 15.07 11.81 3.85
CA GLY A 211 16.34 11.10 4.03
C GLY A 211 16.17 9.70 4.62
N ILE A 212 15.30 9.54 5.62
CA ILE A 212 14.99 8.22 6.21
C ILE A 212 14.36 7.29 5.17
N GLN A 213 13.37 7.78 4.42
CA GLN A 213 12.67 7.00 3.39
C GLN A 213 13.62 6.57 2.26
N LEU A 214 14.45 7.49 1.76
CA LEU A 214 15.52 7.19 0.80
C LEU A 214 16.50 6.15 1.35
N GLY A 215 16.90 6.29 2.61
CA GLY A 215 17.79 5.35 3.29
C GLY A 215 17.18 3.95 3.41
N ILE A 216 15.90 3.84 3.78
CA ILE A 216 15.16 2.58 3.82
C ILE A 216 15.10 1.97 2.42
N GLY A 217 14.69 2.73 1.41
CA GLY A 217 14.58 2.27 0.03
C GLY A 217 15.92 1.77 -0.52
N LEU A 218 17.00 2.53 -0.34
CA LEU A 218 18.34 2.13 -0.76
C LEU A 218 18.81 0.88 -0.01
N TRP A 219 18.59 0.79 1.30
CA TRP A 219 18.95 -0.40 2.07
C TRP A 219 18.15 -1.62 1.59
N LEU A 220 16.85 -1.49 1.32
CA LEU A 220 16.06 -2.56 0.73
C LEU A 220 16.59 -2.96 -0.65
N ALA A 221 17.06 -2.03 -1.48
CA ALA A 221 17.64 -2.33 -2.78
C ALA A 221 18.95 -3.14 -2.67
N VAL A 222 19.96 -2.61 -1.96
CA VAL A 222 21.33 -3.15 -2.00
C VAL A 222 21.75 -3.95 -0.75
N GLY A 223 21.05 -3.76 0.36
CA GLY A 223 21.47 -4.28 1.66
C GLY A 223 21.34 -5.79 1.78
N ARG A 224 22.21 -6.37 2.61
CA ARG A 224 22.23 -7.81 2.90
C ARG A 224 21.41 -8.18 4.14
N LYS A 225 21.45 -7.34 5.17
CA LYS A 225 20.68 -7.50 6.42
C LYS A 225 19.40 -6.68 6.32
N LEU A 226 18.24 -7.32 6.16
CA LEU A 226 16.98 -6.63 5.89
C LEU A 226 16.12 -6.33 7.11
N LEU A 227 16.43 -6.91 8.27
CA LEU A 227 15.59 -6.73 9.45
C LEU A 227 15.43 -5.25 9.83
N VAL A 228 16.52 -4.49 9.84
CA VAL A 228 16.51 -3.07 10.22
C VAL A 228 15.63 -2.22 9.29
N PRO A 229 15.81 -2.19 7.96
CA PRO A 229 14.95 -1.38 7.10
C PRO A 229 13.49 -1.88 7.06
N LEU A 230 13.24 -3.18 7.27
CA LEU A 230 11.86 -3.70 7.37
C LEU A 230 11.18 -3.24 8.66
N VAL A 231 11.87 -3.27 9.81
CA VAL A 231 11.36 -2.74 11.07
C VAL A 231 11.17 -1.23 10.99
N GLY A 232 12.13 -0.50 10.40
CA GLY A 232 11.99 0.93 10.12
C GLY A 232 10.78 1.24 9.25
N SER A 233 10.55 0.43 8.20
CA SER A 233 9.36 0.55 7.36
C SER A 233 8.08 0.37 8.18
N MET A 234 7.98 -0.68 9.00
CA MET A 234 6.80 -0.92 9.83
C MET A 234 6.49 0.23 10.80
N ILE A 235 7.53 0.74 11.48
CA ILE A 235 7.38 1.85 12.42
C ILE A 235 6.93 3.11 11.68
N LEU A 236 7.62 3.48 10.61
CA LEU A 236 7.33 4.70 9.87
C LEU A 236 5.94 4.65 9.23
N SER A 237 5.57 3.52 8.64
CA SER A 237 4.25 3.32 8.05
C SER A 237 3.13 3.32 9.09
N PHE A 238 3.36 2.79 10.30
CA PHE A 238 2.40 2.93 11.40
C PHE A 238 2.21 4.40 11.79
N LEU A 239 3.30 5.17 11.90
CA LEU A 239 3.22 6.60 12.19
C LEU A 239 2.45 7.37 11.10
N TYR A 240 2.64 7.04 9.83
CA TYR A 240 1.88 7.65 8.73
C TYR A 240 0.42 7.23 8.69
N TRP A 241 0.15 5.96 8.98
CA TRP A 241 -1.20 5.44 9.03
C TRP A 241 -2.03 6.13 10.11
N TRP A 242 -1.42 6.32 11.29
CA TRP A 242 -2.04 7.02 12.40
C TRP A 242 -2.14 8.52 12.15
N SER A 243 -1.02 9.18 11.82
CA SER A 243 -0.94 10.63 11.85
C SER A 243 -1.29 11.33 10.54
N GLY A 244 -1.27 10.67 9.39
CA GLY A 244 -1.68 11.30 8.12
C GLY A 244 -2.98 10.73 7.58
N GLN A 245 -3.13 9.40 7.67
CA GLN A 245 -4.20 8.68 7.01
C GLN A 245 -5.40 8.39 7.94
N GLY A 246 -5.30 8.72 9.23
CA GLY A 246 -6.37 8.54 10.21
C GLY A 246 -6.89 7.09 10.30
N PHE A 247 -6.00 6.10 10.20
CA PHE A 247 -6.32 4.68 10.08
C PHE A 247 -7.22 4.33 8.88
N GLY A 248 -7.05 5.04 7.76
CA GLY A 248 -7.94 4.94 6.58
C GLY A 248 -9.33 5.51 6.81
N GLN A 249 -9.56 6.16 7.95
CA GLN A 249 -10.84 6.72 8.34
C GLN A 249 -11.98 5.70 8.31
N ILE A 250 -11.70 4.40 8.50
CA ILE A 250 -12.63 3.27 8.27
C ILE A 250 -14.00 3.39 8.95
N PHE A 251 -14.11 4.20 10.01
CA PHE A 251 -15.36 4.46 10.73
C PHE A 251 -16.21 5.58 10.11
N THR A 252 -15.70 6.30 9.11
CA THR A 252 -16.47 7.33 8.40
C THR A 252 -17.41 6.70 7.36
N PRO A 253 -18.50 7.38 6.97
CA PRO A 253 -19.46 6.84 6.01
C PRO A 253 -18.89 6.55 4.61
N LEU A 254 -17.80 7.23 4.23
CA LEU A 254 -17.22 7.21 2.89
C LEU A 254 -15.82 6.60 2.81
N ALA A 255 -15.33 5.95 3.88
CA ALA A 255 -14.08 5.22 3.80
C ALA A 255 -14.19 4.02 2.84
N THR A 256 -13.23 3.89 1.92
CA THR A 256 -13.17 2.86 0.88
C THR A 256 -12.23 1.71 1.24
N ASP A 257 -11.15 2.00 1.98
CA ASP A 257 -10.11 1.04 2.34
C ASP A 257 -9.39 1.44 3.65
N PHE A 258 -8.33 0.69 4.00
CA PHE A 258 -7.47 0.97 5.16
C PHE A 258 -6.35 1.96 4.87
N ASN A 259 -6.26 2.51 3.66
CA ASN A 259 -5.17 3.34 3.15
C ASN A 259 -3.81 2.60 3.14
N SER A 260 -2.77 3.26 2.64
CA SER A 260 -1.48 2.67 2.31
C SER A 260 -0.71 2.17 3.53
N GLY A 261 -0.79 2.85 4.68
CA GLY A 261 0.06 2.61 5.83
C GLY A 261 0.00 1.16 6.37
N LEU A 262 -1.19 0.58 6.45
CA LEU A 262 -1.37 -0.84 6.82
C LEU A 262 -0.67 -1.78 5.84
N LEU A 263 -0.73 -1.47 4.54
CA LEU A 263 -0.20 -2.32 3.48
C LEU A 263 1.33 -2.27 3.41
N TYR A 264 1.95 -1.12 3.70
CA TYR A 264 3.40 -1.06 3.89
C TYR A 264 3.86 -1.97 5.04
N ILE A 265 3.12 -1.99 6.16
CA ILE A 265 3.43 -2.86 7.31
C ILE A 265 3.34 -4.33 6.88
N LEU A 266 2.26 -4.71 6.20
CA LEU A 266 2.05 -6.08 5.73
C LEU A 266 3.09 -6.50 4.69
N LEU A 267 3.51 -5.59 3.82
CA LEU A 267 4.54 -5.84 2.84
C LEU A 267 5.91 -6.04 3.52
N ALA A 268 6.23 -5.22 4.51
CA ALA A 268 7.44 -5.40 5.31
C ALA A 268 7.45 -6.76 6.04
N LEU A 269 6.31 -7.17 6.63
CA LEU A 269 6.14 -8.49 7.23
C LEU A 269 6.29 -9.62 6.21
N GLY A 270 5.74 -9.45 5.00
CA GLY A 270 5.84 -10.40 3.90
C GLY A 270 7.26 -10.63 3.39
N LEU A 271 8.16 -9.66 3.59
CA LEU A 271 9.55 -9.74 3.18
C LEU A 271 10.49 -10.29 4.27
N LEU A 272 10.03 -10.48 5.51
CA LEU A 272 10.82 -11.10 6.58
C LEU A 272 11.44 -12.47 6.24
N PRO A 273 10.81 -13.36 5.45
CA PRO A 273 11.43 -14.63 5.04
C PRO A 273 12.77 -14.48 4.30
N LEU A 274 13.03 -13.32 3.66
CA LEU A 274 14.31 -13.04 3.01
C LEU A 274 15.46 -12.87 4.02
N CYS A 275 15.17 -12.55 5.28
CA CYS A 275 16.17 -12.51 6.36
C CYS A 275 16.69 -13.92 6.67
N ASP A 276 15.81 -14.93 6.66
CA ASP A 276 16.15 -16.29 7.09
C ASP A 276 16.78 -17.15 5.99
N CYS A 277 16.32 -16.98 4.74
CA CYS A 277 16.81 -17.78 3.60
C CYS A 277 18.32 -17.58 3.33
N ARG A 278 18.88 -16.41 3.65
CA ARG A 278 20.32 -16.15 3.46
C ARG A 278 21.18 -16.67 4.62
N GLY A 279 20.67 -16.71 5.85
CA GLY A 279 21.37 -17.32 6.99
C GLY A 279 21.60 -18.83 6.80
N GLN A 280 20.62 -19.52 6.21
CA GLN A 280 20.75 -20.95 5.90
C GLN A 280 21.73 -21.25 4.76
N ARG A 281 21.86 -20.36 3.76
CA ARG A 281 22.81 -20.54 2.65
C ARG A 281 24.26 -20.41 3.11
N PHE A 282 24.53 -19.52 4.06
CA PHE A 282 25.86 -19.37 4.67
C PHE A 282 26.24 -20.61 5.51
N ARG A 283 25.28 -21.14 6.28
CA ARG A 283 25.47 -22.35 7.11
C ARG A 283 25.65 -23.64 6.30
N LYS A 284 25.12 -23.70 5.07
CA LYS A 284 25.35 -24.83 4.14
C LYS A 284 26.71 -24.76 3.43
N LEU A 285 27.29 -23.58 3.29
CA LEU A 285 28.60 -23.38 2.65
C LEU A 285 29.77 -23.54 3.62
N HIS A 286 29.51 -23.30 4.92
CA HIS A 286 30.43 -23.60 6.01
C HIS A 286 29.72 -24.49 7.03
N PRO A 287 29.56 -25.80 6.74
CA PRO A 287 29.23 -26.75 7.80
C PRO A 287 30.34 -26.62 8.84
N MET A 288 30.00 -26.31 10.09
CA MET A 288 30.99 -26.39 11.16
C MET A 288 31.39 -27.85 11.25
N GLU A 289 32.62 -28.15 10.83
CA GLU A 289 33.28 -29.39 11.20
C GLU A 289 33.29 -29.43 12.73
N VAL A 290 32.50 -30.34 13.26
CA VAL A 290 32.54 -30.69 14.67
C VAL A 290 33.79 -31.57 14.80
N GLU A 291 34.92 -30.95 15.15
CA GLU A 291 36.06 -31.70 15.66
C GLU A 291 35.65 -32.35 16.98
N SER A 292 35.75 -33.67 16.98
CA SER A 292 35.54 -34.61 18.08
C SER A 292 36.64 -34.52 19.14
#